data_AF-A0A954QDD0-F1
#
_entry.id   AF-A0A954QDD0-F1
#
_cell.length_a   1.000
_cell.length_b   1.000
_cell.length_c   1.000
_cell.angle_alpha   90.00
_cell.angle_beta   90.00
_cell.angle_gamma   90.00
#
_symmetry.space_group_name_H-M   'P 1'
#
loop_
_entity.id
_entity.type
_entity.pdbx_description
1 polymer ?
#
loop_
_entity_poly.entity_id
_entity_poly.type
_entity_poly.pdbx_seq_one_letter_code
_entity_poly.pdbx_strand_id
1 'polypeptide(L)'
;MSTTTLSLETVRTHRFARAADYLELTKPRIGVLVLVTVAISYCCARWGQPEPWAMIHAMLGTLLVASSASALNQYLERQLDLKMDR
;
A
#
# COMPACT_ATOMS: atom_id res chain seq x y z
N MET A 1 41.77 8.71 -27.70
CA MET A 1 41.42 9.26 -26.38
C MET A 1 39.91 9.35 -26.30
N SER A 2 39.26 8.28 -25.87
CA SER A 2 37.80 8.23 -25.72
C SER A 2 37.45 8.73 -24.32
N THR A 3 36.91 9.94 -24.25
CA THR A 3 36.39 10.53 -23.03
C THR A 3 35.12 9.80 -22.63
N THR A 4 35.24 8.86 -21.70
CA THR A 4 34.13 8.23 -20.99
C THR A 4 33.34 9.32 -20.29
N THR A 5 32.23 9.73 -20.88
CA THR A 5 31.21 10.56 -20.24
C THR A 5 30.61 9.73 -19.11
N LEU A 6 31.17 9.87 -17.91
CA LEU A 6 30.54 9.47 -16.66
C LEU A 6 29.17 10.17 -16.61
N SER A 7 28.12 9.45 -16.99
CA SER A 7 26.74 9.80 -16.70
C SER A 7 26.66 9.90 -15.19
N LEU A 8 26.73 11.12 -14.66
CA LEU A 8 26.41 11.41 -13.28
C LEU A 8 24.96 10.98 -13.10
N GLU A 9 24.79 9.77 -12.58
CA GLU A 9 23.52 9.20 -12.16
C GLU A 9 23.03 10.14 -11.07
N THR A 10 22.19 11.08 -11.47
CA THR A 10 21.57 12.07 -10.60
C THR A 10 20.97 11.30 -9.43
N VAL A 11 21.62 11.41 -8.26
CA VAL A 11 21.14 10.84 -6.98
C VAL A 11 19.85 11.59 -6.65
N ARG A 12 18.76 11.19 -7.30
CA ARG A 12 17.40 11.68 -7.09
C ARG A 12 17.11 11.44 -5.62
N THR A 13 16.74 12.48 -4.90
CA THR A 13 16.59 12.52 -3.44
C THR A 13 15.91 11.25 -2.89
N HIS A 14 16.72 10.35 -2.34
CA HIS A 14 16.43 8.92 -2.17
C HIS A 14 15.25 8.62 -1.21
N ARG A 15 14.83 9.60 -0.40
CA ARG A 15 13.82 9.42 0.66
C ARG A 15 12.39 9.45 0.14
N PHE A 16 12.08 10.35 -0.79
CA PHE A 16 10.73 10.43 -1.38
C PHE A 16 10.46 9.25 -2.31
N ALA A 17 11.48 8.80 -3.05
CA ALA A 17 11.40 7.59 -3.86
C ALA A 17 11.07 6.37 -3.00
N ARG A 18 11.81 6.16 -1.90
CA ARG A 18 11.53 5.04 -0.97
C ARG A 18 10.15 5.11 -0.33
N ALA A 19 9.67 6.30 0.04
CA ALA A 19 8.33 6.45 0.60
C ALA A 19 7.23 6.09 -0.43
N ALA A 20 7.43 6.46 -1.69
CA ALA A 20 6.54 6.07 -2.79
C ALA A 20 6.57 4.54 -3.02
N ASP A 21 7.75 3.92 -2.98
CA ASP A 21 7.89 2.46 -3.11
C ASP A 21 7.14 1.72 -1.99
N TYR A 22 7.22 2.22 -0.74
CA TYR A 22 6.46 1.65 0.38
C TYR A 22 4.95 1.84 0.21
N LEU A 23 4.50 2.99 -0.31
CA LEU A 23 3.08 3.20 -0.62
C LEU A 23 2.59 2.25 -1.70
N GLU A 24 3.39 2.02 -2.75
CA GLU A 24 3.07 1.07 -3.81
C GLU A 24 2.92 -0.36 -3.27
N LEU A 25 3.79 -0.75 -2.33
CA LEU A 25 3.72 -2.05 -1.65
C LEU A 25 2.36 -2.30 -0.96
N THR A 26 1.74 -1.25 -0.44
CA THR A 26 0.43 -1.35 0.24
C THR A 26 -0.75 -1.52 -0.71
N LYS A 27 -0.54 -1.49 -2.03
CA LYS A 27 -1.59 -1.59 -3.07
C LYS A 27 -2.77 -0.64 -2.75
N PRO A 28 -2.56 0.70 -2.84
CA PRO A 28 -3.49 1.70 -2.29
C PRO A 28 -4.90 1.62 -2.88
N ARG A 29 -5.02 1.21 -4.15
CA ARG A 29 -6.32 0.98 -4.80
C ARG A 29 -7.15 -0.09 -4.08
N ILE A 30 -6.53 -1.21 -3.69
CA ILE A 30 -7.20 -2.29 -2.97
C ILE A 30 -7.55 -1.83 -1.55
N GLY A 31 -6.64 -1.12 -0.88
CA GLY A 31 -6.89 -0.54 0.44
C GLY A 31 -8.12 0.36 0.47
N VAL A 32 -8.30 1.24 -0.53
CA VAL A 32 -9.48 2.10 -0.64
C VAL A 32 -10.77 1.28 -0.80
N LEU A 33 -10.77 0.25 -1.65
CA LEU A 33 -11.93 -0.62 -1.82
C LEU A 33 -12.34 -1.30 -0.51
N VAL A 34 -11.36 -1.83 0.24
CA VAL A 34 -11.59 -2.45 1.55
C VAL A 34 -12.18 -1.44 2.54
N LEU A 35 -11.64 -0.21 2.59
CA LEU A 35 -12.15 0.84 3.48
C LEU A 35 -13.58 1.25 3.17
N VAL A 36 -13.96 1.33 1.89
CA VAL A 36 -15.34 1.59 1.46
C VAL A 36 -16.26 0.47 1.95
N THR A 37 -15.88 -0.79 1.79
CA THR A 37 -16.65 -1.94 2.29
C THR A 37 -16.86 -1.88 3.81
N VAL A 38 -15.82 -1.54 4.57
CA VAL A 38 -15.90 -1.39 6.03
C VAL A 38 -16.81 -0.22 6.42
N ALA A 39 -16.70 0.92 5.74
CA ALA A 39 -17.56 2.07 6.01
C ALA A 39 -19.04 1.75 5.76
N ILE A 40 -19.36 1.10 4.63
CA ILE A 40 -20.74 0.65 4.32
C ILE A 40 -21.23 -0.33 5.40
N SER A 41 -20.41 -1.34 5.74
CA SER A 41 -20.78 -2.33 6.76
C SER A 41 -21.02 -1.70 8.13
N TYR A 42 -20.19 -0.74 8.53
CA TYR A 42 -20.32 -0.04 9.81
C TYR A 42 -21.62 0.77 9.90
N CYS A 43 -21.96 1.49 8.82
CA CYS A 43 -23.23 2.22 8.71
C CYS A 43 -24.44 1.29 8.76
N CYS A 44 -24.39 0.16 8.05
CA CYS A 44 -25.48 -0.83 8.06
C CYS A 44 -25.63 -1.52 9.42
N ALA A 45 -24.52 -1.86 10.09
CA ALA A 45 -24.54 -2.60 11.35
C ALA A 45 -25.08 -1.81 12.54
N ARG A 46 -24.86 -0.49 12.58
CA ARG A 46 -25.24 0.34 13.74
C ARG A 46 -26.66 0.95 13.67
N TRP A 47 -27.49 0.55 12.70
CA TRP A 47 -28.91 0.94 12.61
C TRP A 47 -29.20 2.41 12.98
N GLY A 48 -28.36 3.34 12.48
CA GLY A 48 -28.57 4.78 12.63
C GLY A 48 -27.84 5.47 13.79
N GLN A 49 -27.02 4.79 14.61
CA GLN A 49 -26.16 5.44 15.62
C GLN A 49 -24.64 5.19 15.38
N PRO A 50 -24.10 5.54 14.20
CA PRO A 50 -22.67 5.43 13.96
C PRO A 50 -21.90 6.44 14.82
N GLU A 51 -21.02 5.95 15.69
CA GLU A 51 -20.06 6.80 16.38
C GLU A 51 -18.87 7.05 15.43
N PRO A 52 -18.59 8.31 15.06
CA PRO A 52 -17.53 8.62 14.10
C PRO A 52 -16.14 8.21 14.58
N TRP A 53 -15.88 8.31 15.87
CA TRP A 53 -14.58 8.00 16.45
C TRP A 53 -14.25 6.50 16.36
N ALA A 54 -15.18 5.64 16.74
CA ALA A 54 -15.04 4.19 16.54
C ALA A 54 -14.93 3.80 15.07
N MET A 55 -15.60 4.51 14.14
CA MET A 55 -15.44 4.29 12.71
C MET A 55 -14.01 4.58 12.25
N ILE A 56 -13.42 5.69 12.70
CA ILE A 56 -12.02 6.04 12.37
C ILE A 56 -11.07 4.96 12.86
N HIS A 57 -11.20 4.49 14.10
CA HIS A 57 -10.37 3.40 14.63
C HIS A 57 -10.53 2.11 13.84
N ALA A 58 -11.76 1.74 13.46
CA ALA A 58 -12.02 0.56 12.64
C ALA A 58 -11.38 0.68 11.25
N MET A 59 -11.51 1.85 10.61
CA MET A 59 -10.90 2.11 9.30
C MET A 59 -9.36 2.10 9.38
N LEU A 60 -8.77 2.71 10.40
CA LEU A 60 -7.32 2.70 10.60
C LEU A 60 -6.80 1.27 10.85
N GLY A 61 -7.45 0.51 11.74
CA GLY A 61 -7.10 -0.88 11.99
C GLY A 61 -7.20 -1.74 10.72
N THR A 62 -8.27 -1.54 9.95
CA THR A 62 -8.47 -2.24 8.66
C THR A 62 -7.38 -1.90 7.66
N LEU A 63 -7.01 -0.62 7.53
CA LEU A 63 -5.95 -0.19 6.62
C LEU A 63 -4.61 -0.82 6.99
N LEU A 64 -4.29 -0.87 8.29
CA LEU A 64 -3.07 -1.52 8.80
C LEU A 64 -3.05 -3.03 8.50
N VAL A 65 -4.17 -3.72 8.69
CA VAL A 65 -4.28 -5.15 8.37
C VAL A 65 -4.16 -5.39 6.85
N ALA A 66 -4.87 -4.60 6.03
CA ALA A 66 -4.85 -4.75 4.57
C ALA A 66 -3.46 -4.48 3.96
N SER A 67 -2.76 -3.46 4.47
CA SER A 67 -1.39 -3.14 4.06
C SER A 67 -0.39 -4.23 4.49
N SER A 68 -0.51 -4.75 5.72
CA SER A 68 0.29 -5.88 6.20
C SER A 68 0.08 -7.13 5.34
N ALA A 69 -1.18 -7.47 5.04
CA ALA A 69 -1.51 -8.60 4.18
C ALA A 69 -0.94 -8.44 2.77
N SER A 70 -1.02 -7.25 2.18
CA SER A 70 -0.45 -6.96 0.85
C SER A 70 1.07 -7.09 0.83
N ALA A 71 1.76 -6.58 1.86
CA ALA A 71 3.20 -6.70 1.99
C ALA A 71 3.63 -8.17 2.20
N LEU A 72 2.91 -8.91 3.03
CA LEU A 72 3.16 -10.34 3.24
C LEU A 72 2.92 -11.15 1.97
N ASN A 73 1.88 -10.84 1.21
CA ASN A 73 1.59 -11.51 -0.07
C ASN A 73 2.77 -11.39 -1.03
N GLN A 74 3.30 -10.17 -1.19
CA GLN A 74 4.47 -9.93 -2.04
C GLN A 74 5.73 -10.65 -1.53
N TYR A 75 5.92 -10.72 -0.21
CA TYR A 75 7.05 -11.46 0.36
C TYR A 75 6.98 -12.96 0.05
N LEU A 76 5.78 -13.55 0.16
CA LEU A 76 5.56 -14.97 -0.14
C LEU A 76 5.67 -15.27 -1.64
N GLU A 77 5.15 -14.38 -2.48
CA GLU A 77 5.16 -14.52 -3.94
C GLU A 77 6.53 -14.21 -4.57
N ARG A 78 7.47 -13.63 -3.82
CA ARG A 78 8.80 -13.22 -4.33
C ARG A 78 9.50 -14.28 -5.19
N GLN A 79 9.41 -15.56 -4.83
CA GLN A 79 10.05 -16.65 -5.58
C GLN A 79 9.25 -17.08 -6.83
N LEU A 80 7.93 -16.92 -6.79
CA LEU A 80 7.03 -17.24 -7.90
C LEU A 80 7.11 -16.14 -8.96
N ASP A 81 7.14 -14.88 -8.53
CA ASP A 81 7.27 -13.72 -9.42
C ASP A 81 8.58 -13.74 -10.21
N LEU A 82 9.66 -14.32 -9.65
CA LEU A 82 10.92 -14.53 -10.37
C LEU A 82 10.82 -15.53 -11.54
N LYS A 83 9.79 -16.38 -11.54
CA LYS A 83 9.55 -17.41 -12.56
C LYS A 83 8.50 -16.97 -13.58
N MET A 84 7.87 -15.81 -13.41
CA MET A 84 6.94 -15.26 -14.38
C MET A 84 7.70 -14.72 -15.59
N ASP A 85 7.27 -15.10 -16.79
CA ASP A 85 7.73 -14.46 -18.02
C ASP A 85 7.27 -13.00 -18.03
N ARG A 86 8.16 -12.13 -18.49
CA ARG A 86 8.01 -10.68 -18.40
C ARG A 86 7.32 -10.10 -19.63
#